data_AF-A0A369TJT8-F1
#
_entry.id   AF-A0A369TJT8-F1
#
_cell.length_a   1.000
_cell.length_b   1.000
_cell.length_c   1.000
_cell.angle_alpha   90.00
_cell.angle_beta   90.00
_cell.angle_gamma   90.00
#
_symmetry.space_group_name_H-M   'P 1'
#
loop_
_entity.id
_entity.type
_entity.pdbx_description
1 polymer ?
#
loop_
_entity_poly.entity_id
_entity_poly.type
_entity_poly.pdbx_seq_one_letter_code
_entity_poly.pdbx_strand_id
1 'polypeptide(L)' 'MRRELDVSERRACRTLGQHRSTQRKMPQGRADEKHLTDGIIELADQYLLTRHAARQRHTHCFGTEFLGRS' A
#
# COMPACT_ATOMS: atom_id res chain seq x y z
N MET A 1 10.95 14.30 -17.38
CA MET A 1 10.33 15.52 -16.81
C MET A 1 10.62 15.52 -15.31
N ARG A 2 11.55 16.34 -14.82
CA ARG A 2 11.76 16.51 -13.36
C ARG A 2 10.63 17.39 -12.85
N ARG A 3 9.84 16.93 -11.88
CA ARG A 3 8.95 17.82 -11.13
C ARG A 3 9.84 18.79 -10.37
N GLU A 4 9.64 20.09 -10.58
CA GLU A 4 10.24 21.11 -9.73
C GLU A 4 9.61 20.94 -8.35
N LEU A 5 10.35 20.30 -7.45
CA LEU A 5 10.03 20.33 -6.05
C LEU A 5 10.24 21.77 -5.60
N ASP A 6 9.30 22.35 -4.86
CA ASP A 6 9.47 23.65 -4.16
C ASP A 6 10.58 23.61 -3.08
N VAL A 7 11.28 22.48 -2.99
CA VAL A 7 12.43 22.25 -2.13
C VAL A 7 13.66 21.94 -2.96
N SER A 8 14.79 22.51 -2.54
CA SER A 8 16.07 22.20 -3.18
C SER A 8 16.36 20.69 -3.14
N GLU A 9 16.94 20.17 -4.23
CA GLU A 9 17.40 18.77 -4.34
C GLU A 9 18.25 18.35 -3.12
N ARG A 10 19.10 19.25 -2.60
CA ARG A 10 19.90 18.99 -1.40
C ARG A 10 19.05 18.73 -0.17
N ARG A 11 17.99 19.53 0.06
CA ARG A 11 17.06 19.34 1.17
C ARG A 11 16.32 18.02 1.02
N ALA A 12 15.78 17.74 -0.16
CA ALA A 12 15.08 16.48 -0.43
C ALA A 12 15.97 15.25 -0.19
N CYS A 13 17.21 15.24 -0.68
CA CYS A 13 18.15 14.13 -0.49
C CYS A 13 18.53 13.94 0.99
N ARG A 14 18.79 15.03 1.72
CA ARG A 14 19.09 14.96 3.17
C ARG A 14 17.90 14.41 3.96
N THR A 15 16.68 14.85 3.66
CA THR A 15 15.46 14.35 4.32
C THR A 15 15.22 12.87 4.07
N LEU A 16 15.46 12.41 2.84
CA LEU A 16 15.28 10.99 2.48
C LEU A 16 16.47 10.10 2.92
N GLY A 17 17.55 10.67 3.46
CA GLY A 17 18.78 9.95 3.76
C GLY A 17 19.48 9.38 2.52
N GLN A 18 19.14 9.87 1.33
CA GLN A 18 19.64 9.35 0.06
C GLN A 18 20.84 10.16 -0.43
N HIS A 19 21.83 9.47 -1.02
CA HIS A 19 22.93 10.16 -1.69
C HIS A 19 22.39 10.94 -2.90
N ARG A 20 22.90 12.16 -3.10
CA ARG A 20 22.44 13.05 -4.18
C ARG A 20 22.56 12.40 -5.57
N SER A 21 23.51 11.48 -5.78
CA SER A 21 23.63 10.77 -7.07
C SER A 21 22.42 9.89 -7.39
N THR A 22 21.69 9.41 -6.38
CA THR A 22 20.51 8.56 -6.53
C THR A 22 19.37 9.32 -7.21
N GLN A 23 19.18 10.62 -6.91
CA GLN A 23 18.19 11.47 -7.60
C GLN A 23 18.71 12.10 -8.90
N ARG A 24 20.04 12.13 -9.08
CA ARG A 24 20.65 12.64 -10.32
C ARG A 24 20.37 11.74 -11.51
N LYS A 25 20.39 10.42 -11.31
CA LYS A 25 19.98 9.44 -12.31
C LYS A 25 18.46 9.41 -12.33
N MET A 26 17.87 9.68 -13.49
CA MET A 26 16.43 9.47 -13.65
C MET A 26 16.17 7.96 -13.51
N PRO A 27 15.38 7.50 -12.53
CA PRO A 27 15.05 6.09 -12.44
C PRO A 27 14.30 5.72 -13.71
N GLN A 28 14.88 4.82 -14.50
CA GLN A 28 14.15 4.17 -15.58
C GLN A 28 13.27 3.12 -14.91
N GLY A 29 11.96 3.37 -14.94
CA GLY A 29 10.97 2.38 -14.53
C GLY A 29 11.17 1.12 -15.36
N ARG A 30 11.02 -0.05 -14.72
CA ARG A 30 11.10 -1.30 -15.46
C ARG A 30 9.83 -1.44 -16.31
N ALA A 31 9.94 -2.05 -17.48
CA ALA A 31 8.81 -2.19 -18.39
C ALA A 31 7.63 -2.96 -17.76
N ASP A 32 7.91 -3.82 -16.78
CA ASP A 32 6.98 -4.65 -16.03
C ASP A 32 6.47 -3.99 -14.73
N GLU A 33 6.92 -2.78 -14.37
CA GLU A 33 6.57 -2.12 -13.10
C GLU A 33 5.06 -1.96 -12.91
N LYS A 34 4.34 -1.67 -14.01
CA LYS A 34 2.87 -1.60 -14.00
C LYS A 34 2.25 -2.96 -13.67
N HIS A 35 2.67 -4.01 -14.37
CA HIS A 35 2.17 -5.36 -14.14
C HIS A 35 2.50 -5.87 -12.73
N LEU A 36 3.68 -5.55 -12.21
CA LEU A 36 4.06 -5.88 -10.84
C LEU A 36 3.18 -5.16 -9.82
N THR A 37 2.88 -3.89 -10.04
CA THR A 37 2.01 -3.10 -9.15
C THR A 37 0.59 -3.67 -9.15
N ASP A 38 0.04 -3.95 -10.34
CA ASP A 38 -1.29 -4.54 -10.49
C ASP A 38 -1.37 -5.91 -9.77
N GLY A 39 -0.34 -6.74 -9.92
CA GLY A 39 -0.26 -8.03 -9.23
C GLY A 39 -0.16 -7.93 -7.70
N ILE A 40 0.57 -6.93 -7.17
CA ILE A 40 0.65 -6.69 -5.72
C ILE A 40 -0.72 -6.24 -5.16
N ILE A 41 -1.44 -5.38 -5.89
CA ILE A 41 -2.77 -4.92 -5.50
C ILE A 41 -3.75 -6.09 -5.48
N GLU A 42 -3.77 -6.89 -6.54
CA GLU A 42 -4.63 -8.08 -6.62
C GLU A 42 -4.35 -9.07 -5.47
N LEU A 43 -3.07 -9.30 -5.17
CA LEU A 43 -2.66 -10.15 -4.06
C LEU A 43 -3.12 -9.58 -2.70
N ALA A 44 -2.95 -8.29 -2.49
CA ALA A 44 -3.39 -7.62 -1.27
C ALA A 44 -4.91 -7.72 -1.11
N ASP A 45 -5.68 -7.52 -2.18
CA ASP A 45 -7.13 -7.65 -2.17
C ASP A 45 -7.54 -9.09 -1.82
N GLN A 46 -6.96 -10.11 -2.46
CA GLN A 46 -7.29 -11.51 -2.15
C GLN A 46 -7.03 -11.87 -0.68
N TYR A 47 -5.89 -11.45 -0.12
CA TYR A 47 -5.53 -11.75 1.26
C TYR A 47 -6.26 -10.89 2.29
N LEU A 48 -6.54 -9.62 1.97
CA LEU A 48 -7.30 -8.74 2.86
C LEU A 48 -8.79 -9.10 2.85
N LEU A 49 -9.39 -9.40 1.69
CA LEU A 49 -10.78 -9.86 1.58
C LEU A 49 -11.00 -11.16 2.35
N THR A 50 -10.10 -12.13 2.23
CA THR A 50 -10.18 -13.39 3.01
C THR A 50 -10.04 -13.15 4.52
N ARG A 51 -9.19 -12.22 4.96
CA ARG A 51 -9.04 -11.84 6.38
C ARG A 51 -10.25 -11.09 6.94
N HIS A 52 -10.86 -10.20 6.15
CA HIS A 52 -12.09 -9.49 6.55
C HIS A 52 -13.31 -10.42 6.58
N ALA A 53 -13.44 -11.34 5.61
CA ALA A 53 -14.50 -12.35 5.60
C ALA A 53 -14.37 -13.37 6.76
N ALA A 54 -13.14 -13.75 7.14
CA ALA A 54 -12.90 -14.58 8.32
C ALA A 54 -13.25 -13.85 9.64
N ARG A 55 -13.06 -12.52 9.70
CA ARG A 55 -13.40 -11.71 10.90
C ARG A 55 -14.90 -11.49 11.08
N GLN A 56 -15.67 -11.34 9.99
CA GLN A 56 -17.12 -11.13 10.05
C GLN A 56 -17.92 -12.40 10.43
N ARG A 57 -17.35 -13.59 10.19
CA ARG A 57 -17.97 -14.86 10.61
C ARG A 57 -18.03 -15.05 12.13
N HIS A 58 -17.17 -14.38 12.89
CA HIS A 58 -17.19 -14.46 14.36
C HIS A 58 -18.13 -13.43 15.02
N THR A 59 -18.44 -12.32 14.33
CA THR A 59 -19.36 -11.30 14.86
C THR A 59 -20.84 -11.65 14.66
N HIS A 60 -21.17 -12.49 13.67
CA HIS A 60 -22.57 -12.86 13.42
C HIS A 60 -23.08 -14.02 14.29
N CYS A 61 -22.21 -14.90 14.79
CA CYS A 61 -22.63 -15.96 15.73
C CYS A 61 -22.89 -15.42 17.15
N PHE A 62 -22.26 -14.32 17.56
CA PHE A 62 -22.44 -13.75 18.91
C PHE A 62 -23.73 -12.94 19.07
N GLY A 63 -24.36 -12.50 17.97
CA GLY A 63 -25.56 -11.65 17.99
C GLY A 63 -26.89 -12.39 18.02
N THR A 64 -26.91 -13.68 17.64
CA THR A 64 -28.15 -14.47 17.56
C THR A 64 -28.50 -15.24 18.83
N GLU A 65 -27.64 -15.23 19.85
CA GLU A 65 -27.89 -15.94 21.12
C GLU A 65 -28.57 -15.06 22.20
N PHE A 66 -28.72 -13.74 22.00
CA PHE A 66 -29.21 -12.84 23.06
C PHE A 66 -30.70 -12.42 22.95
N LEU A 67 -31.41 -12.76 21.86
CA LEU A 67 -32.80 -12.32 21.61
C LEU A 67 -33.83 -13.45 21.68
N GLY A 68 -33.56 -14.51 22.46
CA GLY A 68 -34.44 -15.69 22.61
C GLY A 68 -34.81 -16.08 24.04
N ARG A 69 -34.60 -15.22 25.04
CA ARG A 69 -35.04 -15.44 26.44
C ARG A 69 -35.58 -14.16 27.05
N SER A 70 -36.85 -13.88 26.82
CA SER A 70 -37.76 -13.12 27.69
C SER A 70 -39.19 -13.44 27.28
#